data_AF-A0A438M596-F1
#
_entry.id   AF-A0A438M596-F1
#
_cell.length_a   1.000
_cell.length_b   1.000
_cell.length_c   1.000
_cell.angle_alpha   90.00
_cell.angle_beta   90.00
_cell.angle_gamma   90.00
#
_symmetry.space_group_name_H-M   'P 1'
#
loop_
_entity.id
_entity.type
_entity.pdbx_description
1 polymer ?
#
loop_
_entity_poly.entity_id
_entity_poly.type
_entity_poly.pdbx_seq_one_letter_code
_entity_poly.pdbx_strand_id
1 'polypeptide(L)'
;MSAHNVVFGFGTHPGIDDIPELLRMAQQADRDGLDICTLSDHPYIGGRLDAYAALGFILGRTQHIAGFANVTNLPTRPPAMLARTVTSLSALSDGRIVLGMGAGGLWDRITDMGVPRLSPGDAVDAFEEAIVLVKLLSGGGPPVTYQGRHYQVHQIEPAPVAAPPVWTGSVGPKSLAATGRVADGWIPGHAADWLSERYRASRPIIDEAAAAAGREPSQIRTVFNLSGRITDRPLPATRDRDGRWLGGSVGQWVEELTGAVLEHGASGFTLFSAGHGAPDLTLLTRWAQEVVPSVREAIAKENG
;
A
#
# COMPACT_ATOMS: atom_id res chain seq x y z
N MET A 1 11.37 3.09 -7.29
CA MET A 1 11.37 1.61 -7.15
C MET A 1 11.11 0.99 -8.51
N SER A 2 11.96 0.06 -8.97
CA SER A 2 11.78 -0.64 -10.25
C SER A 2 10.58 -1.58 -10.20
N ALA A 3 9.88 -1.76 -11.33
CA ALA A 3 8.73 -2.66 -11.47
C ALA A 3 9.08 -4.14 -11.16
N HIS A 4 10.37 -4.51 -11.19
CA HIS A 4 10.82 -5.90 -11.06
C HIS A 4 11.33 -6.31 -9.66
N ASN A 5 11.53 -5.36 -8.74
CA ASN A 5 12.01 -5.71 -7.41
C ASN A 5 10.84 -6.04 -6.48
N VAL A 6 10.94 -7.15 -5.74
CA VAL A 6 10.00 -7.49 -4.66
C VAL A 6 10.24 -6.54 -3.49
N VAL A 7 9.17 -5.92 -2.98
CA VAL A 7 9.26 -4.98 -1.86
C VAL A 7 8.85 -5.62 -0.54
N PHE A 8 9.58 -5.34 0.52
CA PHE A 8 9.30 -5.81 1.87
C PHE A 8 9.16 -4.62 2.80
N GLY A 9 8.16 -4.67 3.67
CA GLY A 9 7.86 -3.57 4.56
C GLY A 9 7.13 -4.00 5.82
N PHE A 10 6.72 -3.01 6.59
CA PHE A 10 5.85 -3.19 7.75
C PHE A 10 4.75 -2.14 7.80
N GLY A 11 3.66 -2.46 8.49
CA GLY A 11 2.51 -1.59 8.64
C GLY A 11 2.11 -1.40 10.10
N THR A 12 1.52 -0.25 10.39
CA THR A 12 1.06 0.12 11.73
C THR A 12 -0.16 1.03 11.69
N HIS A 13 -0.86 1.11 12.82
CA HIS A 13 -2.02 1.97 13.06
C HIS A 13 -1.62 2.99 14.13
N PRO A 14 -0.95 4.09 13.77
CA PRO A 14 -0.21 4.89 14.74
C PRO A 14 -1.15 5.67 15.66
N GLY A 15 -1.12 5.34 16.95
CA GLY A 15 -1.69 6.17 18.01
C GLY A 15 -0.79 7.34 18.38
N ILE A 16 -1.35 8.39 19.00
CA ILE A 16 -0.58 9.51 19.55
C ILE A 16 0.41 9.04 20.62
N ASP A 17 0.04 8.02 21.39
CA ASP A 17 0.87 7.49 22.48
C ASP A 17 2.02 6.59 21.96
N ASP A 18 1.97 6.16 20.70
CA ASP A 18 2.93 5.21 20.11
C ASP A 18 4.07 5.90 19.35
N ILE A 19 4.13 7.24 19.34
CA ILE A 19 5.08 8.01 18.51
C ILE A 19 6.54 7.56 18.71
N PRO A 20 7.08 7.45 19.94
CA PRO A 20 8.48 7.05 20.12
C PRO A 20 8.77 5.66 19.55
N GLU A 21 7.81 4.75 19.63
CA GLU A 21 7.93 3.41 19.09
C GLU A 21 7.84 3.38 17.57
N LEU A 22 6.88 4.07 16.99
CA LEU A 22 6.73 4.25 15.55
C LEU A 22 8.04 4.73 14.90
N LEU A 23 8.67 5.76 15.48
CA LEU A 23 9.91 6.32 14.94
C LEU A 23 11.07 5.33 15.06
N ARG A 24 11.18 4.63 16.18
CA ARG A 24 12.21 3.62 16.40
C ARG A 24 12.07 2.47 15.41
N MET A 25 10.85 2.01 15.18
CA MET A 25 10.54 0.97 14.18
C MET A 25 10.91 1.43 12.78
N ALA A 26 10.51 2.63 12.38
CA ALA A 26 10.81 3.16 11.05
C ALA A 26 12.32 3.31 10.82
N GLN A 27 13.07 3.80 11.80
CA GLN A 27 14.52 3.91 11.72
C GLN A 27 15.23 2.56 11.73
N GLN A 28 14.72 1.58 12.48
CA GLN A 28 15.27 0.23 12.48
C GLN A 28 15.04 -0.45 11.14
N ALA A 29 13.80 -0.39 10.62
CA ALA A 29 13.44 -0.91 9.31
C ALA A 29 14.28 -0.30 8.18
N ASP A 30 14.54 1.01 8.24
CA ASP A 30 15.41 1.73 7.30
C ASP A 30 16.86 1.21 7.34
N ARG A 31 17.40 0.99 8.55
CA ARG A 31 18.76 0.43 8.73
C ARG A 31 18.88 -1.04 8.30
N ASP A 32 17.84 -1.82 8.54
CA ASP A 32 17.82 -3.25 8.21
C ASP A 32 17.46 -3.51 6.74
N GLY A 33 17.22 -2.47 5.95
CA GLY A 33 17.02 -2.58 4.50
C GLY A 33 15.60 -2.97 4.07
N LEU A 34 14.58 -2.68 4.89
CA LEU A 34 13.19 -2.74 4.42
C LEU A 34 12.90 -1.59 3.46
N ASP A 35 12.06 -1.88 2.47
CA ASP A 35 11.75 -0.93 1.39
C ASP A 35 10.64 0.04 1.78
N ILE A 36 9.69 -0.39 2.64
CA ILE A 36 8.45 0.37 2.87
C ILE A 36 7.97 0.36 4.33
N CYS A 37 7.52 1.52 4.81
CA CYS A 37 6.74 1.72 6.03
C CYS A 37 5.33 2.21 5.68
N THR A 38 4.30 1.64 6.29
CA THR A 38 2.91 1.97 5.97
C THR A 38 2.07 2.32 7.19
N LEU A 39 1.19 3.33 7.04
CA LEU A 39 0.31 3.81 8.12
C LEU A 39 -1.15 3.76 7.67
N SER A 40 -2.05 3.33 8.55
CA SER A 40 -3.49 3.40 8.29
C SER A 40 -3.99 4.86 8.29
N ASP A 41 -4.90 5.23 7.38
CA ASP A 41 -5.47 6.58 7.31
C ASP A 41 -6.93 6.62 7.81
N HIS A 42 -7.10 6.87 9.11
CA HIS A 42 -8.42 6.95 9.77
C HIS A 42 -8.59 8.29 10.51
N PRO A 43 -8.77 9.40 9.77
CA PRO A 43 -8.75 10.76 10.33
C PRO A 43 -9.90 11.07 11.30
N TYR A 44 -10.95 10.26 11.33
CA TYR A 44 -12.08 10.36 12.27
C TYR A 44 -11.84 9.67 13.62
N ILE A 45 -10.61 9.21 13.89
CA ILE A 45 -10.20 8.63 15.17
C ILE A 45 -9.18 9.59 15.81
N GLY A 46 -9.63 10.42 16.76
CA GLY A 46 -8.79 11.49 17.34
C GLY A 46 -7.55 11.01 18.11
N GLY A 47 -7.51 9.73 18.52
CA GLY A 47 -6.32 9.12 19.13
C GLY A 47 -5.26 8.64 18.12
N ARG A 48 -5.55 8.71 16.81
CA ARG A 48 -4.59 8.35 15.74
C ARG A 48 -3.94 9.58 15.14
N LEU A 49 -2.73 9.40 14.63
CA LEU A 49 -2.05 10.45 13.86
C LEU A 49 -2.69 10.64 12.48
N ASP A 50 -2.65 11.87 11.97
CA ASP A 50 -2.83 12.08 10.53
C ASP A 50 -1.72 11.35 9.76
N ALA A 51 -2.12 10.51 8.79
CA ALA A 51 -1.20 9.63 8.11
C ALA A 51 -0.10 10.39 7.36
N TYR A 52 -0.43 11.50 6.70
CA TYR A 52 0.55 12.24 5.89
C TYR A 52 1.48 13.12 6.73
N ALA A 53 0.99 13.66 7.84
CA ALA A 53 1.84 14.33 8.83
C ALA A 53 2.85 13.35 9.44
N ALA A 54 2.40 12.16 9.85
CA ALA A 54 3.27 11.12 10.37
C ALA A 54 4.28 10.63 9.32
N LEU A 55 3.86 10.40 8.07
CA LEU A 55 4.76 10.02 6.98
C LEU A 55 5.83 11.08 6.71
N GLY A 56 5.46 12.36 6.67
CA GLY A 56 6.43 13.44 6.49
C GLY A 56 7.48 13.47 7.60
N PHE A 57 7.05 13.27 8.85
CA PHE A 57 7.96 13.22 9.98
C PHE A 57 8.87 11.98 9.97
N ILE A 58 8.34 10.80 9.60
CA ILE A 58 9.11 9.56 9.45
C ILE A 58 10.14 9.70 8.33
N LEU A 59 9.73 10.15 7.14
CA LEU A 59 10.61 10.27 5.97
C LEU A 59 11.74 11.27 6.20
N GLY A 60 11.52 12.32 7.02
CA GLY A 60 12.57 13.24 7.46
C GLY A 60 13.54 12.64 8.49
N ARG A 61 13.27 11.44 9.02
CA ARG A 61 14.09 10.73 10.02
C ARG A 61 14.73 9.44 9.49
N THR A 62 14.52 9.12 8.22
CA THR A 62 15.02 7.92 7.52
C THR A 62 15.69 8.29 6.20
N GLN A 63 16.47 7.38 5.62
CA GLN A 63 17.30 7.65 4.44
C GLN A 63 16.88 6.86 3.19
N HIS A 64 16.33 5.67 3.34
CA HIS A 64 16.11 4.72 2.23
C HIS A 64 14.66 4.25 2.12
N ILE A 65 14.00 4.00 3.25
CA ILE A 65 12.64 3.46 3.30
C ILE A 65 11.64 4.45 2.69
N ALA A 66 10.73 3.93 1.87
CA ALA A 66 9.60 4.65 1.33
C ALA A 66 8.38 4.59 2.27
N GLY A 67 7.50 5.58 2.16
CA GLY A 67 6.30 5.67 2.97
C GLY A 67 5.03 5.61 2.13
N PHE A 68 3.93 5.07 2.68
CA PHE A 68 2.60 5.39 2.17
C PHE A 68 1.47 5.21 3.20
N ALA A 69 0.36 5.91 2.97
CA ALA A 69 -0.88 5.70 3.69
C ALA A 69 -1.57 4.46 3.11
N ASN A 70 -1.80 3.41 3.91
CA ASN A 70 -2.32 2.09 3.53
C ASN A 70 -3.77 1.88 4.04
N VAL A 71 -4.79 2.29 3.30
CA VAL A 71 -4.75 3.18 2.13
C VAL A 71 -5.31 4.56 2.48
N THR A 72 -4.99 5.58 1.68
CA THR A 72 -5.57 6.93 1.83
C THR A 72 -7.08 6.88 1.85
N ASN A 73 -7.67 7.59 2.82
CA ASN A 73 -9.11 7.83 2.87
C ASN A 73 -9.47 9.00 1.95
N LEU A 74 -9.60 8.70 0.64
CA LEU A 74 -9.80 9.70 -0.40
C LEU A 74 -10.94 10.69 -0.11
N PRO A 75 -12.14 10.28 0.39
CA PRO A 75 -13.22 11.21 0.67
C PRO A 75 -12.83 12.40 1.57
N THR A 76 -11.83 12.22 2.43
CA THR A 76 -11.35 13.27 3.34
C THR A 76 -10.18 14.10 2.79
N ARG A 77 -9.70 13.80 1.57
CA ARG A 77 -8.52 14.42 0.96
C ARG A 77 -8.80 14.86 -0.47
N PRO A 78 -9.18 16.14 -0.70
CA PRO A 78 -9.43 16.65 -2.05
C PRO A 78 -8.25 16.35 -2.99
N PRO A 79 -8.48 15.78 -4.18
CA PRO A 79 -7.41 15.20 -5.00
C PRO A 79 -6.37 16.22 -5.48
N ALA A 80 -6.77 17.47 -5.74
CA ALA A 80 -5.81 18.53 -6.10
C ALA A 80 -4.84 18.84 -4.95
N MET A 81 -5.33 18.82 -3.70
CA MET A 81 -4.47 18.98 -2.52
C MET A 81 -3.67 17.71 -2.24
N LEU A 82 -4.26 16.53 -2.44
CA LEU A 82 -3.54 15.26 -2.31
C LEU A 82 -2.35 15.18 -3.27
N ALA A 83 -2.52 15.62 -4.52
CA ALA A 83 -1.44 15.73 -5.50
C ALA A 83 -0.29 16.59 -4.96
N ARG A 84 -0.59 17.76 -4.37
CA ARG A 84 0.43 18.61 -3.73
C ARG A 84 1.09 17.95 -2.53
N THR A 85 0.33 17.27 -1.68
CA THR A 85 0.87 16.56 -0.52
C THR A 85 1.87 15.50 -0.95
N VAL A 86 1.51 14.63 -1.90
CA VAL A 86 2.39 13.52 -2.29
C VAL A 86 3.58 13.96 -3.13
N THR A 87 3.42 14.97 -3.99
CA THR A 87 4.55 15.52 -4.75
C THR A 87 5.52 16.29 -3.86
N SER A 88 5.03 16.98 -2.82
CA SER A 88 5.88 17.62 -1.81
C SER A 88 6.66 16.58 -1.00
N LEU A 89 5.99 15.52 -0.52
CA LEU A 89 6.67 14.43 0.17
C LEU A 89 7.68 13.73 -0.73
N SER A 90 7.35 13.50 -2.00
CA SER A 90 8.27 12.95 -3.00
C SER A 90 9.52 13.83 -3.14
N ALA A 91 9.35 15.14 -3.31
CA ALA A 91 10.48 16.07 -3.41
C ALA A 91 11.34 16.13 -2.13
N LEU A 92 10.70 16.14 -0.95
CA LEU A 92 11.39 16.19 0.34
C LEU A 92 12.14 14.90 0.70
N SER A 93 11.73 13.78 0.11
CA SER A 93 12.24 12.45 0.44
C SER A 93 13.01 11.78 -0.70
N ASP A 94 13.25 12.50 -1.80
CA ASP A 94 13.88 11.97 -3.03
C ASP A 94 13.12 10.77 -3.61
N GLY A 95 11.81 10.92 -3.79
CA GLY A 95 10.94 9.92 -4.42
C GLY A 95 10.51 8.77 -3.50
N ARG A 96 10.79 8.84 -2.19
CA ARG A 96 10.47 7.79 -1.20
C ARG A 96 9.01 7.83 -0.71
N ILE A 97 8.06 7.98 -1.64
CA ILE A 97 6.63 7.94 -1.35
C ILE A 97 5.88 7.11 -2.39
N VAL A 98 4.91 6.33 -1.93
CA VAL A 98 3.88 5.68 -2.75
C VAL A 98 2.53 6.30 -2.38
N LEU A 99 1.63 6.41 -3.35
CA LEU A 99 0.26 6.85 -3.09
C LEU A 99 -0.66 5.63 -2.95
N GLY A 100 -0.90 5.19 -1.71
CA GLY A 100 -1.93 4.20 -1.42
C GLY A 100 -3.32 4.83 -1.47
N MET A 101 -4.25 4.28 -2.25
CA MET A 101 -5.57 4.87 -2.49
C MET A 101 -6.71 3.91 -2.15
N GLY A 102 -7.73 4.43 -1.47
CA GLY A 102 -9.00 3.74 -1.26
C GLY A 102 -10.19 4.68 -1.45
N ALA A 103 -11.32 4.11 -1.88
CA ALA A 103 -12.57 4.85 -2.10
C ALA A 103 -13.30 5.25 -0.79
N GLY A 104 -12.75 4.90 0.37
CA GLY A 104 -13.36 5.10 1.69
C GLY A 104 -14.09 3.84 2.20
N GLY A 105 -13.76 3.41 3.42
CA GLY A 105 -14.29 2.17 4.01
C GLY A 105 -15.40 2.36 5.06
N LEU A 106 -15.26 3.37 5.94
CA LEU A 106 -16.23 3.64 7.02
C LEU A 106 -17.00 4.93 6.73
N TRP A 107 -17.92 4.86 5.77
CA TRP A 107 -18.63 6.04 5.27
C TRP A 107 -19.41 6.80 6.34
N ASP A 108 -19.94 6.12 7.36
CA ASP A 108 -20.65 6.79 8.46
C ASP A 108 -19.70 7.72 9.24
N ARG A 109 -18.50 7.24 9.55
CA ARG A 109 -17.45 8.02 10.22
C ARG A 109 -16.86 9.10 9.33
N ILE A 110 -16.79 8.86 8.02
CA ILE A 110 -16.35 9.84 7.03
C ILE A 110 -17.35 11.00 6.95
N THR A 111 -18.65 10.71 6.95
CA THR A 111 -19.69 11.75 6.91
C THR A 111 -19.75 12.57 8.18
N ASP A 112 -19.38 12.00 9.33
CA ASP A 112 -19.24 12.76 10.60
C ASP A 112 -18.22 13.91 10.50
N MET A 113 -17.27 13.83 9.55
CA MET A 113 -16.29 14.90 9.29
C MET A 113 -16.81 16.00 8.34
N GLY A 114 -18.09 15.95 7.96
CA GLY A 114 -18.71 16.91 7.03
C GLY A 114 -18.50 16.59 5.54
N VAL A 115 -17.96 15.42 5.22
CA VAL A 115 -17.82 14.97 3.83
C VAL A 115 -19.17 14.50 3.28
N PRO A 116 -19.60 14.95 2.08
CA PRO A 116 -20.82 14.47 1.46
C PRO A 116 -20.80 12.96 1.23
N ARG A 117 -21.92 12.28 1.52
CA ARG A 117 -22.01 10.84 1.31
C ARG A 117 -22.13 10.52 -0.18
N LEU A 118 -21.30 9.59 -0.67
CA LEU A 118 -21.44 9.01 -2.00
C LEU A 118 -22.08 7.63 -1.94
N SER A 119 -22.78 7.24 -3.01
CA SER A 119 -23.14 5.84 -3.21
C SER A 119 -21.87 5.01 -3.42
N PRO A 120 -21.88 3.68 -3.16
CA PRO A 120 -20.71 2.84 -3.41
C PRO A 120 -20.22 2.92 -4.86
N GLY A 121 -21.14 3.07 -5.83
CA GLY A 121 -20.80 3.25 -7.23
C GLY A 121 -20.10 4.58 -7.50
N ASP A 122 -20.65 5.68 -7.01
CA ASP A 122 -20.08 7.03 -7.18
C ASP A 122 -18.75 7.18 -6.42
N ALA A 123 -18.59 6.51 -5.27
CA ALA A 123 -17.33 6.50 -4.53
C ALA A 123 -16.19 5.88 -5.36
N VAL A 124 -16.48 4.83 -6.14
CA VAL A 124 -15.50 4.21 -7.03
C VAL A 124 -15.24 5.07 -8.27
N ASP A 125 -16.27 5.73 -8.82
CA ASP A 125 -16.08 6.67 -9.94
C ASP A 125 -15.20 7.85 -9.52
N ALA A 126 -15.49 8.46 -8.36
CA ALA A 126 -14.64 9.48 -7.76
C ALA A 126 -13.23 8.96 -7.48
N PHE A 127 -13.09 7.73 -6.99
CA PHE A 127 -11.78 7.13 -6.76
C PHE A 127 -10.92 7.03 -8.03
N GLU A 128 -11.48 6.53 -9.14
CA GLU A 128 -10.78 6.45 -10.42
C GLU A 128 -10.42 7.85 -10.94
N GLU A 129 -11.37 8.79 -10.87
CA GLU A 129 -11.21 10.18 -11.28
C GLU A 129 -10.08 10.89 -10.51
N ALA A 130 -10.00 10.66 -9.21
CA ALA A 130 -8.98 11.23 -8.34
C ALA A 130 -7.56 10.75 -8.70
N ILE A 131 -7.40 9.46 -9.03
CA ILE A 131 -6.10 8.91 -9.44
C ILE A 131 -5.61 9.57 -10.73
N VAL A 132 -6.50 9.72 -11.72
CA VAL A 132 -6.20 10.41 -12.98
C VAL A 132 -5.81 11.86 -12.70
N LEU A 133 -6.59 12.57 -11.88
CA LEU A 133 -6.32 13.98 -11.58
C LEU A 133 -4.99 14.17 -10.82
N VAL A 134 -4.65 13.30 -9.87
CA VAL A 134 -3.35 13.36 -9.18
C VAL A 134 -2.19 13.16 -10.16
N LYS A 135 -2.32 12.22 -11.10
CA LYS A 135 -1.32 11.98 -12.15
C LYS A 135 -1.17 13.20 -13.08
N LEU A 136 -2.28 13.84 -13.48
CA LEU A 136 -2.27 15.06 -14.29
C LEU A 136 -1.62 16.25 -13.59
N LEU A 137 -1.81 16.39 -12.27
CA LEU A 137 -1.26 17.49 -11.47
C LEU A 137 0.19 17.26 -10.99
N SER A 138 0.86 16.25 -11.55
CA SER A 138 2.24 15.88 -11.24
C SER A 138 3.07 15.81 -12.53
N GLY A 139 4.40 15.92 -12.42
CA GLY A 139 5.33 15.81 -13.55
C GLY A 139 5.61 17.13 -14.31
N GLY A 140 5.05 18.25 -13.85
CA GLY A 140 5.18 19.55 -14.51
C GLY A 140 4.38 19.66 -15.81
N GLY A 141 4.65 20.70 -16.60
CA GLY A 141 3.94 20.97 -17.85
C GLY A 141 2.98 22.16 -17.76
N PRO A 142 2.11 22.35 -18.79
CA PRO A 142 1.18 23.47 -18.84
C PRO A 142 0.08 23.34 -17.77
N PRO A 143 -0.60 24.44 -17.40
CA PRO A 143 -1.71 24.41 -16.45
C PRO A 143 -2.82 23.43 -16.86
N VAL A 144 -3.28 22.63 -15.90
CA VAL A 144 -4.30 21.60 -16.08
C VAL A 144 -5.69 22.20 -15.86
N THR A 145 -6.59 21.95 -16.80
CA THR A 145 -8.04 22.08 -16.61
C THR A 145 -8.66 20.69 -16.74
N TYR A 146 -9.41 20.27 -15.72
CA TYR A 146 -10.04 18.96 -15.66
C TYR A 146 -11.50 19.15 -15.24
N GLN A 147 -12.42 18.53 -15.97
CA GLN A 147 -13.87 18.62 -15.75
C GLN A 147 -14.44 17.22 -15.61
N GLY A 148 -14.16 16.58 -14.48
CA GLY A 148 -14.75 15.30 -14.14
C GLY A 148 -16.10 15.46 -13.44
N ARG A 149 -16.76 14.34 -13.20
CA ARG A 149 -18.07 14.29 -12.57
C ARG A 149 -17.98 14.64 -11.08
N HIS A 150 -16.91 14.24 -10.42
CA HIS A 150 -16.72 14.39 -8.98
C HIS A 150 -15.75 15.53 -8.62
N TYR A 151 -14.80 15.84 -9.50
CA TYR A 151 -13.74 16.82 -9.28
C TYR A 151 -13.53 17.68 -10.52
N GLN A 152 -13.38 18.98 -10.28
CA GLN A 152 -13.01 19.95 -11.29
C GLN A 152 -11.83 20.79 -10.81
N VAL A 153 -10.91 21.08 -11.72
CA VAL A 153 -9.87 22.09 -11.53
C VAL A 153 -9.77 22.95 -12.78
N HIS A 154 -9.37 24.21 -12.62
CA HIS A 154 -9.22 25.15 -13.72
C HIS A 154 -7.86 25.83 -13.63
N GLN A 155 -7.08 25.71 -14.70
CA GLN A 155 -5.76 26.35 -14.84
C GLN A 155 -4.83 26.13 -13.63
N ILE A 156 -4.76 24.91 -13.10
CA ILE A 156 -3.86 24.58 -11.99
C ILE A 156 -2.52 24.13 -12.52
N GLU A 157 -1.45 24.77 -12.07
CA GLU A 157 -0.08 24.37 -12.41
C GLU A 157 0.28 23.01 -11.77
N PRO A 158 0.70 22.02 -12.57
CA PRO A 158 1.16 20.74 -12.05
C PRO A 158 2.51 20.88 -11.33
N ALA A 159 2.71 20.13 -10.25
CA ALA A 159 4.00 20.12 -9.56
C ALA A 159 5.10 19.53 -10.47
N PRO A 160 6.30 20.11 -10.57
CA PRO A 160 7.40 19.61 -11.40
C PRO A 160 8.12 18.41 -10.76
N VAL A 161 7.34 17.48 -10.21
CA VAL A 161 7.77 16.27 -9.52
C VAL A 161 6.94 15.12 -10.06
N ALA A 162 7.58 14.04 -10.49
CA ALA A 162 6.88 12.89 -11.05
C ALA A 162 5.80 12.35 -10.08
N ALA A 163 4.69 11.88 -10.64
CA ALA A 163 3.67 11.22 -9.85
C ALA A 163 4.26 9.99 -9.13
N PRO A 164 4.03 9.82 -7.83
CA PRO A 164 4.41 8.58 -7.16
C PRO A 164 3.58 7.40 -7.71
N PRO A 165 4.09 6.16 -7.63
CA PRO A 165 3.30 4.98 -7.95
C PRO A 165 2.01 4.95 -7.14
N VAL A 166 0.91 4.54 -7.76
CA VAL A 166 -0.41 4.47 -7.11
C VAL A 166 -0.79 3.03 -6.84
N TRP A 167 -0.98 2.68 -5.56
CA TRP A 167 -1.40 1.34 -5.13
C TRP A 167 -2.79 1.38 -4.52
N THR A 168 -3.67 0.44 -4.86
CA THR A 168 -5.07 0.51 -4.45
C THR A 168 -5.45 -0.57 -3.44
N GLY A 169 -6.30 -0.23 -2.48
CA GLY A 169 -6.92 -1.17 -1.54
C GLY A 169 -8.25 -1.73 -2.06
N SER A 170 -8.35 -2.02 -3.37
CA SER A 170 -9.61 -2.35 -4.04
C SER A 170 -10.14 -3.73 -3.68
N VAL A 171 -11.46 -3.85 -3.56
CA VAL A 171 -12.15 -5.07 -3.08
C VAL A 171 -13.27 -5.49 -4.01
N GLY A 172 -14.17 -4.57 -4.39
CA GLY A 172 -15.33 -4.89 -5.24
C GLY A 172 -14.98 -4.87 -6.74
N PRO A 173 -15.76 -5.56 -7.60
CA PRO A 173 -15.47 -5.69 -9.04
C PRO A 173 -15.22 -4.35 -9.73
N LYS A 174 -16.04 -3.32 -9.44
CA LYS A 174 -15.88 -1.98 -10.02
C LYS A 174 -14.53 -1.34 -9.65
N SER A 175 -14.13 -1.42 -8.38
CA SER A 175 -12.85 -0.87 -7.90
C SER A 175 -11.64 -1.67 -8.38
N LEU A 176 -11.78 -2.99 -8.52
CA LEU A 176 -10.77 -3.86 -9.11
C LEU A 176 -10.55 -3.50 -10.58
N ALA A 177 -11.62 -3.31 -11.34
CA ALA A 177 -11.52 -2.87 -12.73
C ALA A 177 -10.87 -1.48 -12.84
N ALA A 178 -11.22 -0.53 -11.96
CA ALA A 178 -10.55 0.78 -11.89
C ALA A 178 -9.04 0.64 -11.61
N THR A 179 -8.65 -0.29 -10.74
CA THR A 179 -7.24 -0.60 -10.46
C THR A 179 -6.51 -1.04 -11.73
N GLY A 180 -7.13 -1.95 -12.51
CA GLY A 180 -6.63 -2.36 -13.82
C GLY A 180 -6.37 -1.20 -14.78
N ARG A 181 -7.31 -0.24 -14.83
CA ARG A 181 -7.24 0.89 -15.76
C ARG A 181 -6.21 1.95 -15.38
N VAL A 182 -6.13 2.34 -14.09
CA VAL A 182 -5.41 3.58 -13.72
C VAL A 182 -4.31 3.44 -12.66
N ALA A 183 -4.20 2.29 -11.99
CA ALA A 183 -3.24 2.12 -10.88
C ALA A 183 -2.01 1.29 -11.26
N ASP A 184 -0.95 1.43 -10.46
CA ASP A 184 0.37 0.80 -10.67
C ASP A 184 0.55 -0.43 -9.75
N GLY A 185 -0.34 -0.62 -8.79
CA GLY A 185 -0.37 -1.78 -7.94
C GLY A 185 -1.68 -1.95 -7.18
N TRP A 186 -1.82 -3.11 -6.56
CA TRP A 186 -2.97 -3.54 -5.80
C TRP A 186 -2.52 -4.16 -4.49
N ILE A 187 -3.22 -3.78 -3.42
CA ILE A 187 -3.10 -4.32 -2.07
C ILE A 187 -4.40 -5.10 -1.81
N PRO A 188 -4.38 -6.45 -1.91
CA PRO A 188 -5.60 -7.25 -1.82
C PRO A 188 -6.34 -7.08 -0.50
N GLY A 189 -7.42 -6.30 -0.49
CA GLY A 189 -8.24 -6.10 0.69
C GLY A 189 -9.04 -7.37 1.04
N HIS A 190 -9.01 -7.77 2.31
CA HIS A 190 -9.71 -8.95 2.86
C HIS A 190 -9.29 -10.31 2.27
N ALA A 191 -8.30 -10.36 1.38
CA ALA A 191 -7.66 -11.60 0.99
C ALA A 191 -6.69 -12.02 2.10
N ALA A 192 -6.64 -13.32 2.41
CA ALA A 192 -5.69 -13.83 3.40
C ALA A 192 -4.26 -13.83 2.83
N ASP A 193 -4.10 -14.32 1.61
CA ASP A 193 -2.84 -14.41 0.87
C ASP A 193 -3.12 -14.72 -0.63
N TRP A 194 -2.05 -15.05 -1.37
CA TRP A 194 -2.09 -15.42 -2.79
C TRP A 194 -2.82 -16.75 -3.09
N LEU A 195 -3.09 -17.58 -2.08
CA LEU A 195 -3.84 -18.83 -2.25
C LEU A 195 -5.34 -18.66 -2.02
N SER A 196 -5.76 -17.58 -1.36
CA SER A 196 -7.15 -17.33 -1.02
C SER A 196 -8.08 -17.25 -2.24
N GLU A 197 -9.30 -17.78 -2.10
CA GLU A 197 -10.35 -17.68 -3.13
C GLU A 197 -10.60 -16.23 -3.53
N ARG A 198 -10.60 -15.31 -2.55
CA ARG A 198 -10.78 -13.88 -2.78
C ARG A 198 -9.74 -13.33 -3.75
N TYR A 199 -8.46 -13.66 -3.56
CA TYR A 199 -7.41 -13.23 -4.48
C TYR A 199 -7.63 -13.80 -5.89
N ARG A 200 -7.86 -15.12 -5.99
CA ARG A 200 -8.05 -15.81 -7.28
C ARG A 200 -9.24 -15.29 -8.08
N ALA A 201 -10.32 -14.89 -7.40
CA ALA A 201 -11.49 -14.30 -8.06
C ALA A 201 -11.30 -12.81 -8.42
N SER A 202 -10.41 -12.09 -7.71
CA SER A 202 -10.25 -10.64 -7.88
C SER A 202 -9.18 -10.27 -8.91
N ARG A 203 -8.06 -11.01 -8.96
CA ARG A 203 -6.94 -10.71 -9.84
C ARG A 203 -7.32 -10.70 -11.34
N PRO A 204 -8.12 -11.66 -11.86
CA PRO A 204 -8.53 -11.64 -13.26
C PRO A 204 -9.29 -10.37 -13.66
N ILE A 205 -10.11 -9.80 -12.77
CA ILE A 205 -10.86 -8.56 -13.04
C ILE A 205 -9.90 -7.37 -13.26
N ILE A 206 -8.79 -7.33 -12.52
CA ILE A 206 -7.75 -6.31 -12.70
C ILE A 206 -7.04 -6.52 -14.04
N ASP A 207 -6.65 -7.76 -14.34
CA ASP A 207 -5.90 -8.09 -15.54
C ASP A 207 -6.71 -7.82 -16.82
N GLU A 208 -7.99 -8.22 -16.84
CA GLU A 208 -8.91 -7.94 -17.93
C GLU A 208 -9.10 -6.43 -18.15
N ALA A 209 -9.27 -5.66 -17.06
CA ALA A 209 -9.45 -4.22 -17.16
C ALA A 209 -8.16 -3.48 -17.57
N ALA A 210 -6.99 -4.01 -17.19
CA ALA A 210 -5.70 -3.50 -17.64
C ALA A 210 -5.52 -3.73 -19.14
N ALA A 211 -5.75 -4.96 -19.61
CA ALA A 211 -5.66 -5.32 -21.02
C ALA A 211 -6.64 -4.51 -21.87
N ALA A 212 -7.88 -4.35 -21.41
CA ALA A 212 -8.89 -3.51 -22.08
C ALA A 212 -8.49 -2.03 -22.17
N ALA A 213 -7.65 -1.54 -21.25
CA ALA A 213 -7.09 -0.20 -21.27
C ALA A 213 -5.76 -0.10 -22.04
N GLY A 214 -5.32 -1.17 -22.72
CA GLY A 214 -4.05 -1.22 -23.46
C GLY A 214 -2.82 -1.26 -22.56
N ARG A 215 -2.96 -1.72 -21.31
CA ARG A 215 -1.87 -1.85 -20.33
C ARG A 215 -1.51 -3.31 -20.15
N GLU A 216 -0.23 -3.57 -19.92
CA GLU A 216 0.27 -4.91 -19.60
C GLU A 216 -0.14 -5.30 -18.17
N PRO A 217 -0.95 -6.37 -17.95
CA PRO A 217 -1.39 -6.78 -16.62
C PRO A 217 -0.24 -7.05 -15.63
N SER A 218 0.90 -7.52 -16.13
CA SER A 218 2.10 -7.79 -15.34
C SER A 218 2.74 -6.54 -14.74
N GLN A 219 2.45 -5.35 -15.28
CA GLN A 219 2.92 -4.08 -14.71
C GLN A 219 2.13 -3.67 -13.46
N ILE A 220 0.99 -4.30 -13.19
CA ILE A 220 0.19 -4.03 -11.99
C ILE A 220 0.66 -4.95 -10.87
N ARG A 221 1.38 -4.34 -9.93
CA ARG A 221 1.98 -5.05 -8.79
C ARG A 221 0.91 -5.61 -7.87
N THR A 222 1.19 -6.73 -7.21
CA THR A 222 0.38 -7.22 -6.08
C THR A 222 1.22 -7.21 -4.81
N VAL A 223 0.83 -6.40 -3.82
CA VAL A 223 1.55 -6.26 -2.54
C VAL A 223 0.62 -6.73 -1.41
N PHE A 224 1.01 -7.78 -0.70
CA PHE A 224 0.17 -8.39 0.34
C PHE A 224 0.41 -7.75 1.71
N ASN A 225 -0.67 -7.42 2.41
CA ASN A 225 -0.60 -7.18 3.85
C ASN A 225 -0.68 -8.53 4.55
N LEU A 226 0.37 -8.92 5.27
CA LEU A 226 0.45 -10.20 5.97
C LEU A 226 0.49 -9.99 7.47
N SER A 227 -0.14 -10.89 8.21
CA SER A 227 0.02 -11.02 9.66
C SER A 227 0.38 -12.44 9.99
N GLY A 228 1.34 -12.65 10.89
CA GLY A 228 1.68 -13.99 11.33
C GLY A 228 2.82 -13.96 12.34
N ARG A 229 2.96 -15.04 13.10
CA ARG A 229 4.08 -15.23 14.03
C ARG A 229 5.31 -15.74 13.29
N ILE A 230 6.48 -15.27 13.69
CA ILE A 230 7.76 -15.92 13.35
C ILE A 230 8.16 -16.74 14.58
N THR A 231 8.25 -18.05 14.43
CA THR A 231 8.53 -19.00 15.53
C THR A 231 9.93 -19.56 15.44
N ASP A 232 10.47 -20.04 16.57
CA ASP A 232 11.82 -20.64 16.60
C ASP A 232 11.83 -22.05 16.00
N ARG A 233 10.71 -22.76 16.10
CA ARG A 233 10.52 -24.10 15.54
C ARG A 233 9.43 -24.09 14.48
N PRO A 234 9.50 -24.98 13.47
CA PRO A 234 8.46 -25.12 12.48
C PRO A 234 7.10 -25.41 13.12
N LEU A 235 6.05 -24.81 12.58
CA LEU A 235 4.69 -25.19 12.91
C LEU A 235 4.29 -26.45 12.15
N PRO A 236 3.45 -27.34 12.72
CA PRO A 236 2.90 -28.48 11.99
C PRO A 236 2.07 -28.08 10.77
N ALA A 237 1.45 -26.89 10.82
CA ALA A 237 0.73 -26.29 9.71
C ALA A 237 0.93 -24.77 9.74
N THR A 238 1.19 -24.18 8.57
CA THR A 238 1.38 -22.72 8.41
C THR A 238 0.07 -21.96 8.19
N ARG A 239 -1.03 -22.68 7.94
CA ARG A 239 -2.38 -22.14 7.76
C ARG A 239 -3.39 -22.82 8.69
N ASP A 240 -4.46 -22.11 9.03
CA ASP A 240 -5.61 -22.70 9.73
C ASP A 240 -6.51 -23.52 8.78
N ARG A 241 -7.58 -24.10 9.34
CA ARG A 241 -8.56 -24.91 8.58
C ARG A 241 -9.29 -24.13 7.49
N ASP A 242 -9.33 -22.80 7.61
CA ASP A 242 -9.98 -21.89 6.67
C ASP A 242 -8.95 -21.33 5.67
N GLY A 243 -7.72 -21.85 5.66
CA GLY A 243 -6.64 -21.46 4.77
C GLY A 243 -5.97 -20.14 5.13
N ARG A 244 -6.21 -19.59 6.33
CA ARG A 244 -5.59 -18.31 6.74
C ARG A 244 -4.18 -18.54 7.23
N TRP A 245 -3.26 -17.70 6.77
CA TRP A 245 -1.86 -17.69 7.21
C TRP A 245 -1.76 -17.48 8.72
N LEU A 246 -1.05 -18.40 9.40
CA LEU A 246 -0.79 -18.35 10.83
C LEU A 246 0.62 -17.84 11.14
N GLY A 247 1.57 -18.02 10.22
CA GLY A 247 3.00 -17.87 10.48
C GLY A 247 3.73 -19.21 10.46
N GLY A 248 4.96 -19.22 10.96
CA GLY A 248 5.84 -20.38 10.91
C GLY A 248 7.25 -20.06 11.37
N SER A 249 8.16 -21.04 11.25
CA SER A 249 9.59 -20.76 11.41
C SER A 249 10.11 -19.86 10.30
N VAL A 250 11.33 -19.31 10.45
CA VAL A 250 11.99 -18.54 9.38
C VAL A 250 12.04 -19.33 8.08
N GLY A 251 12.38 -20.63 8.14
CA GLY A 251 12.39 -21.49 6.95
C GLY A 251 11.02 -21.60 6.26
N GLN A 252 9.94 -21.74 7.03
CA GLN A 252 8.58 -21.79 6.47
C GLN A 252 8.15 -20.46 5.87
N TRP A 253 8.52 -19.33 6.49
CA TRP A 253 8.31 -18.01 5.90
C TRP A 253 9.08 -17.85 4.58
N VAL A 254 10.33 -18.30 4.54
CA VAL A 254 11.18 -18.20 3.34
C VAL A 254 10.60 -19.02 2.20
N GLU A 255 10.23 -20.27 2.45
CA GLU A 255 9.61 -21.16 1.46
C GLU A 255 8.32 -20.56 0.89
N GLU A 256 7.40 -20.15 1.75
CA GLU A 256 6.09 -19.64 1.34
C GLU A 256 6.18 -18.32 0.58
N LEU A 257 7.00 -17.37 1.03
CA LEU A 257 7.16 -16.09 0.36
C LEU A 257 7.94 -16.20 -0.95
N THR A 258 8.90 -17.14 -1.03
CA THR A 258 9.60 -17.40 -2.29
C THR A 258 8.65 -17.99 -3.32
N GLY A 259 7.85 -19.00 -2.94
CA GLY A 259 6.79 -19.55 -3.81
C GLY A 259 5.75 -18.50 -4.21
N ALA A 260 5.34 -17.63 -3.29
CA ALA A 260 4.45 -16.51 -3.61
C ALA A 260 4.99 -15.61 -4.73
N VAL A 261 6.29 -15.33 -4.72
CA VAL A 261 6.93 -14.49 -5.76
C VAL A 261 7.07 -15.27 -7.06
N LEU A 262 7.71 -16.44 -7.01
CA LEU A 262 8.12 -17.17 -8.21
C LEU A 262 6.93 -17.85 -8.92
N GLU A 263 5.95 -18.35 -8.17
CA GLU A 263 4.85 -19.15 -8.70
C GLU A 263 3.54 -18.34 -8.82
N HIS A 264 3.38 -17.28 -8.02
CA HIS A 264 2.13 -16.52 -7.94
C HIS A 264 2.27 -15.04 -8.29
N GLY A 265 3.47 -14.58 -8.66
CA GLY A 265 3.73 -13.22 -9.12
C GLY A 265 3.54 -12.14 -8.04
N ALA A 266 3.68 -12.51 -6.76
CA ALA A 266 3.67 -11.54 -5.67
C ALA A 266 4.81 -10.52 -5.87
N SER A 267 4.48 -9.25 -5.72
CA SER A 267 5.43 -8.14 -5.91
C SER A 267 5.89 -7.52 -4.59
N GLY A 268 5.34 -7.95 -3.46
CA GLY A 268 5.81 -7.51 -2.16
C GLY A 268 4.91 -7.90 -0.99
N PHE A 269 5.42 -7.64 0.21
CA PHE A 269 4.81 -8.03 1.47
C PHE A 269 5.00 -6.96 2.53
N THR A 270 3.92 -6.57 3.20
CA THR A 270 3.92 -5.67 4.34
C THR A 270 3.51 -6.44 5.59
N LEU A 271 4.41 -6.54 6.57
CA LEU A 271 4.13 -7.23 7.82
C LEU A 271 3.30 -6.35 8.78
N PHE A 272 2.21 -6.90 9.28
CA PHE A 272 1.39 -6.38 10.37
C PHE A 272 1.42 -7.35 11.55
N SER A 273 1.16 -6.85 12.76
CA SER A 273 0.98 -7.72 13.92
C SER A 273 -0.31 -8.53 13.83
N ALA A 274 -0.33 -9.67 14.54
CA ALA A 274 -1.54 -10.44 14.75
C ALA A 274 -2.62 -9.54 15.40
N GLY A 275 -3.81 -9.48 14.79
CA GLY A 275 -4.88 -8.58 15.24
C GLY A 275 -4.84 -7.17 14.64
N HIS A 276 -4.10 -6.96 13.54
CA HIS A 276 -3.99 -5.68 12.83
C HIS A 276 -3.31 -4.56 13.66
N GLY A 277 -2.40 -4.89 14.58
CA GLY A 277 -1.57 -3.91 15.30
C GLY A 277 -0.21 -3.64 14.64
N ALA A 278 0.61 -2.78 15.24
CA ALA A 278 2.04 -2.65 14.90
C ALA A 278 2.79 -3.93 15.33
N PRO A 279 3.70 -4.50 14.51
CA PRO A 279 4.56 -5.58 14.97
C PRO A 279 5.43 -5.06 16.13
N ASP A 280 5.65 -5.89 17.16
CA ASP A 280 6.64 -5.52 18.17
C ASP A 280 8.06 -5.49 17.54
N LEU A 281 8.99 -4.83 18.20
CA LEU A 281 10.37 -4.71 17.68
C LEU A 281 11.03 -6.08 17.46
N THR A 282 10.70 -7.08 18.26
CA THR A 282 11.30 -8.42 18.14
C THR A 282 10.86 -9.05 16.83
N LEU A 283 9.55 -9.04 16.56
CA LEU A 283 8.98 -9.54 15.32
C LEU A 283 9.52 -8.77 14.11
N LEU A 284 9.58 -7.43 14.19
CA LEU A 284 10.13 -6.59 13.12
C LEU A 284 11.61 -6.89 12.85
N THR A 285 12.41 -7.10 13.89
CA THR A 285 13.84 -7.45 13.76
C THR A 285 14.00 -8.81 13.07
N ARG A 286 13.27 -9.84 13.50
CA ARG A 286 13.33 -11.17 12.85
C ARG A 286 12.89 -11.12 11.40
N TRP A 287 11.83 -10.35 11.12
CA TRP A 287 11.35 -10.11 9.77
C TRP A 287 12.44 -9.48 8.88
N ALA A 288 13.02 -8.37 9.33
CA ALA A 288 13.96 -7.59 8.54
C ALA A 288 15.35 -8.23 8.43
N GLN A 289 15.82 -8.94 9.46
CA GLN A 289 17.19 -9.47 9.53
C GLN A 289 17.29 -10.96 9.19
N GLU A 290 16.24 -11.76 9.38
CA GLU A 290 16.27 -13.20 9.10
C GLU A 290 15.45 -13.56 7.86
N VAL A 291 14.17 -13.17 7.82
CA VAL A 291 13.24 -13.61 6.77
C VAL A 291 13.50 -12.89 5.44
N VAL A 292 13.46 -11.56 5.42
CA VAL A 292 13.55 -10.76 4.18
C VAL A 292 14.85 -11.00 3.41
N PRO A 293 16.05 -11.01 4.03
CA PRO A 293 17.29 -11.28 3.32
C PRO A 293 17.32 -12.69 2.73
N SER A 294 16.82 -13.68 3.47
CA SER A 294 16.76 -15.08 3.02
C SER A 294 15.80 -15.28 1.85
N VAL A 295 14.64 -14.61 1.84
CA VAL A 295 13.71 -14.62 0.70
C VAL A 295 14.34 -13.96 -0.52
N ARG A 296 15.00 -12.81 -0.36
CA ARG A 296 15.71 -12.13 -1.45
C ARG A 296 16.81 -13.02 -2.04
N GLU A 297 17.58 -13.70 -1.20
CA GLU A 297 18.61 -14.64 -1.64
C GLU A 297 18.01 -15.83 -2.41
N ALA A 298 16.91 -16.41 -1.91
CA ALA A 298 16.23 -17.52 -2.57
C ALA A 298 15.69 -17.12 -3.97
N ILE A 299 15.03 -15.97 -4.07
CA ILE A 299 14.54 -15.42 -5.35
C ILE A 299 15.70 -15.14 -6.32
N ALA A 300 16.84 -14.64 -5.82
CA ALA A 300 17.99 -14.34 -6.67
C ALA A 300 18.65 -15.61 -7.23
N LYS A 301 18.69 -16.71 -6.46
CA LYS A 301 19.25 -18.00 -6.89
C LYS A 301 18.46 -18.66 -8.02
N GLU A 302 17.13 -18.52 -8.00
CA GLU A 302 16.26 -19.13 -9.02
C GLU A 302 16.18 -18.31 -10.32
N ASN A 303 16.53 -17.02 -10.26
CA ASN A 303 16.52 -16.10 -11.42
C ASN A 303 17.88 -15.94 -12.12
N GLY A 304 18.96 -16.50 -11.56
CA GLY A 304 20.34 -16.41 -12.08
C GLY A 304 20.77 -17.70 -12.76
#